data_AF-A0A7X8YGU6-F1
#
_entry.id   AF-A0A7X8YGU6-F1
#
_cell.length_a   1.000
_cell.length_b   1.000
_cell.length_c   1.000
_cell.angle_alpha   90.00
_cell.angle_beta   90.00
_cell.angle_gamma   90.00
#
_symmetry.space_group_name_H-M   'P 1'
#
loop_
_entity.id
_entity.type
_entity.pdbx_description
1 polymer ?
#
loop_
_entity_poly.entity_id
_entity_poly.type
_entity_poly.pdbx_seq_one_letter_code
_entity_poly.pdbx_strand_id
1 'polypeptide(L)' 'MLVLGFISPLATLPQLYKLYFSHSEHAAGLSLTTWTLYTVISLLWCCYGIYHRNATIWAGYALGALMYFLMVVGIVLHS' A
#
# COMPACT_ATOMS: atom_id res chain seq x y z
N MET A 1 11.09 17.03 1.59
CA MET A 1 11.03 15.62 2.03
C MET A 1 9.64 15.00 1.94
N LEU A 2 8.54 15.78 1.96
CA LEU A 2 7.16 15.30 1.69
C LEU A 2 7.01 14.46 0.42
N VAL A 3 7.60 14.91 -0.69
CA VAL A 3 7.49 14.22 -1.99
C VAL A 3 7.97 12.76 -1.92
N LEU A 4 9.06 12.49 -1.19
CA LEU A 4 9.63 11.14 -1.09
C LEU A 4 8.67 10.14 -0.41
N GLY A 5 7.87 10.61 0.56
CA GLY A 5 6.87 9.78 1.26
C GLY A 5 5.72 9.33 0.36
N PHE A 6 5.44 10.07 -0.72
CA PHE A 6 4.40 9.71 -1.69
C PHE A 6 4.92 8.86 -2.85
N ILE A 7 6.24 8.83 -3.11
CA ILE A 7 6.80 8.05 -4.21
C ILE A 7 6.50 6.55 -4.05
N SER A 8 6.67 6.00 -2.84
CA SER A 8 6.42 4.57 -2.62
C SER A 8 4.95 4.16 -2.85
N PRO A 9 3.94 4.85 -2.27
CA PRO A 9 2.54 4.58 -2.57
C PRO A 9 2.20 4.74 -4.07
N LEU A 10 2.70 5.79 -4.71
CA LEU A 10 2.44 6.03 -6.14
C LEU A 10 3.11 4.98 -7.04
N ALA A 11 4.31 4.50 -6.67
CA ALA A 11 4.98 3.40 -7.35
C ALA A 11 4.23 2.06 -7.21
N THR A 12 3.22 2.00 -6.34
CA THR A 12 2.34 0.81 -6.20
C THR A 12 1.20 0.83 -7.23
N LEU A 13 0.92 1.98 -7.87
CA LEU A 13 -0.16 2.09 -8.88
C LEU A 13 0.02 1.15 -10.08
N PRO A 14 1.21 1.00 -10.70
CA PRO A 14 1.40 0.04 -11.79
C PRO A 14 1.16 -1.40 -11.34
N GLN A 15 1.46 -1.72 -10.09
CA GLN A 15 1.23 -3.06 -9.53
C GLN A 15 -0.26 -3.32 -9.33
N LEU A 16 -1.01 -2.33 -8.82
CA LEU A 16 -2.47 -2.38 -8.75
C LEU A 16 -3.10 -2.53 -10.14
N TYR A 17 -2.61 -1.79 -11.13
CA TYR A 17 -3.11 -1.93 -12.50
C TYR A 17 -2.88 -3.33 -13.07
N LYS A 18 -1.71 -3.93 -12.82
CA LYS A 18 -1.44 -5.32 -13.20
C LYS A 18 -2.42 -6.30 -12.56
N LEU A 19 -2.66 -6.13 -11.26
CA LEU A 19 -3.51 -7.02 -10.47
C LEU A 19 -5.00 -6.98 -10.85
N TYR A 20 -5.52 -5.81 -11.23
CA TYR A 20 -6.95 -5.64 -11.50
C TYR A 20 -7.34 -5.63 -12.99
N PHE A 21 -6.44 -5.22 -13.90
CA PHE A 21 -6.84 -4.92 -15.28
C PHE A 21 -6.08 -5.67 -16.37
N SER A 22 -4.80 -5.99 -16.18
CA SER A 22 -3.99 -6.53 -17.30
C SER A 22 -3.51 -7.97 -17.13
N HIS A 23 -3.20 -8.41 -15.91
CA HIS A 23 -2.58 -9.71 -15.65
C HIS A 23 -3.08 -10.28 -14.33
N SER A 24 -4.40 -10.26 -14.13
CA SER A 24 -5.01 -10.69 -12.88
C SER A 24 -4.75 -12.18 -12.60
N GLU A 25 -4.52 -13.00 -13.62
CA GLU A 25 -4.12 -14.40 -13.51
C GLU A 25 -2.74 -14.60 -12.84
N HIS A 26 -1.92 -13.56 -12.73
CA HIS A 26 -0.64 -13.60 -12.03
C HIS A 26 -0.73 -13.23 -10.55
N ALA A 27 -1.95 -13.04 -10.00
CA ALA A 27 -2.17 -12.75 -8.60
C ALA A 27 -1.57 -13.81 -7.67
N ALA A 28 -1.57 -15.09 -8.07
CA ALA A 28 -0.98 -16.19 -7.30
C ALA A 28 0.54 -16.06 -7.08
N GLY A 29 1.24 -15.27 -7.91
CA GLY A 29 2.66 -14.96 -7.73
C GLY A 29 2.94 -13.89 -6.67
N LEU A 30 1.90 -13.25 -6.12
CA LEU A 30 2.02 -12.19 -5.13
C LEU A 30 1.80 -12.71 -3.72
N SER A 31 2.73 -12.42 -2.81
CA SER A 31 2.63 -12.82 -1.40
C SER A 31 1.59 -11.99 -0.65
N LEU A 32 0.43 -12.60 -0.37
CA LEU A 32 -0.61 -11.99 0.47
C LEU A 32 -0.08 -11.55 1.83
N THR A 33 0.79 -12.37 2.44
CA THR A 33 1.43 -12.08 3.73
C THR A 33 2.23 -10.78 3.68
N THR A 34 2.98 -10.57 2.60
CA THR A 34 3.80 -9.35 2.43
C THR A 34 2.93 -8.11 2.37
N TRP A 35 1.90 -8.10 1.53
CA TRP A 35 1.02 -6.93 1.38
C TRP A 35 0.19 -6.65 2.64
N THR A 36 -0.19 -7.69 3.37
CA THR A 36 -0.86 -7.55 4.66
C THR A 36 0.05 -6.91 5.71
N LEU A 37 1.29 -7.40 5.85
CA LEU A 37 2.26 -6.83 6.78
C LEU A 37 2.58 -5.37 6.43
N TYR A 38 2.73 -5.04 5.15
CA TYR A 38 2.95 -3.65 4.70
C TYR A 38 1.78 -2.74 5.03
N THR A 39 0.54 -3.24 4.92
CA THR A 39 -0.66 -2.52 5.32
C THR A 39 -0.63 -2.22 6.83
N VAL A 40 -0.36 -3.23 7.66
CA VAL A 40 -0.28 -3.08 9.12
C VAL A 40 0.82 -2.10 9.52
N ILE A 41 2.03 -2.24 8.96
CA ILE A 41 3.15 -1.34 9.26
C ILE A 41 2.83 0.09 8.84
N SER A 42 2.18 0.29 7.69
CA SER A 42 1.78 1.62 7.24
C SER A 42 0.74 2.26 8.15
N LEU A 43 -0.21 1.48 8.66
CA LEU A 43 -1.17 1.97 9.65
C LEU A 43 -0.48 2.36 10.97
N LEU A 44 0.49 1.58 11.45
CA LEU A 44 1.26 1.91 12.66
C LEU A 44 2.03 3.23 12.48
N TRP A 45 2.69 3.43 11.33
CA TRP A 45 3.39 4.67 11.03
C TRP A 45 2.46 5.86 10.81
N CYS A 46 1.27 5.62 10.24
CA CYS A 46 0.23 6.64 10.14
C CYS A 46 -0.19 7.12 11.54
N CYS A 47 -0.51 6.19 12.45
CA CYS A 47 -0.82 6.49 13.85
C CYS A 47 0.33 7.24 14.55
N TYR A 48 1.57 6.79 14.34
CA TYR A 48 2.76 7.46 14.88
C TYR A 48 2.89 8.90 14.37
N GLY A 49 2.68 9.13 13.08
CA GLY A 49 2.73 10.45 12.47
C GLY A 49 1.63 11.38 12.97
N ILE A 50 0.42 10.86 13.22
CA ILE A 50 -0.69 11.60 13.83
C ILE A 50 -0.32 12.00 15.26
N TYR A 51 0.18 11.06 16.07
CA TYR A 51 0.58 11.31 17.46
C TYR A 51 1.66 12.40 17.57
N HIS A 52 2.68 12.36 16.70
CA HIS A 52 3.75 13.37 16.65
C HIS A 52 3.37 14.65 15.88
N ARG A 53 2.11 14.78 15.43
CA ARG A 53 1.60 15.89 14.62
C ARG A 53 2.44 16.17 13.36
N ASN A 54 3.08 15.14 12.81
CA ASN A 54 3.93 15.26 11.63
C ASN A 54 3.13 14.93 10.36
N ALA A 55 2.62 15.98 9.71
CA ALA A 55 1.88 15.89 8.45
C ALA A 55 2.62 15.16 7.34
N THR A 56 3.96 15.20 7.36
CA THR A 56 4.78 14.55 6.34
C THR A 56 4.72 13.04 6.45
N ILE A 57 4.67 12.51 7.67
CA ILE A 57 4.69 11.07 7.91
C ILE A 57 3.29 10.50 7.71
N TRP A 58 2.28 11.05 8.40
CA TRP A 58 0.96 10.42 8.38
C TRP A 58 0.31 10.47 6.99
N ALA A 59 0.49 11.54 6.21
CA ALA A 59 -0.12 11.64 4.88
C ALA A 59 0.44 10.60 3.89
N GLY A 60 1.77 10.40 3.89
CA GLY A 60 2.41 9.41 3.02
C GLY A 60 2.03 7.97 3.40
N TYR A 61 2.07 7.66 4.69
CA TYR A 61 1.72 6.32 5.18
C TYR A 61 0.21 6.03 5.16
N ALA A 62 -0.66 7.04 5.25
CA ALA A 62 -2.10 6.88 5.01
C ALA A 62 -2.37 6.47 3.56
N LEU A 63 -1.72 7.14 2.59
CA LEU A 63 -1.83 6.77 1.18
C LEU A 63 -1.24 5.38 0.92
N GLY A 64 -0.08 5.07 1.52
CA GLY A 64 0.53 3.73 1.45
C GLY A 64 -0.38 2.65 1.99
N ALA A 65 -0.97 2.86 3.18
CA ALA A 65 -1.92 1.93 3.78
C ALA A 65 -3.13 1.67 2.86
N LEU A 66 -3.68 2.71 2.22
CA LEU A 66 -4.75 2.55 1.25
C LEU A 66 -4.31 1.70 0.04
N MET A 67 -3.15 2.00 -0.55
CA MET A 67 -2.63 1.28 -1.72
C MET A 67 -2.35 -0.20 -1.40
N TYR A 68 -1.73 -0.48 -0.25
CA TYR A 68 -1.43 -1.85 0.18
C TYR A 68 -2.68 -2.62 0.56
N PHE A 69 -3.67 -1.96 1.14
CA PHE A 69 -4.98 -2.58 1.40
C PHE A 69 -5.67 -2.97 0.09
N LEU A 70 -5.66 -2.11 -0.92
CA LEU A 70 -6.21 -2.44 -2.25
C LEU A 70 -5.47 -3.61 -2.91
N MET A 71 -4.16 -3.76 -2.67
CA MET A 71 -3.38 -4.93 -3.10
C MET A 71 -3.84 -6.20 -2.39
N VAL A 72 -4.04 -6.16 -1.07
CA VAL A 72 -4.56 -7.30 -0.29
C VAL A 72 -5.92 -7.73 -0.82
N VAL A 73 -6.84 -6.78 -1.01
CA VAL A 73 -8.17 -7.05 -1.57
C VAL A 73 -8.08 -7.65 -2.97
N GLY A 74 -7.22 -7.10 -3.83
CA GLY A 74 -7.08 -7.57 -5.20
C GLY A 74 -6.50 -8.98 -5.28
N ILE A 75 -5.54 -9.31 -4.41
CA ILE A 75 -4.96 -10.65 -4.33
C ILE A 75 -6.02 -11.64 -3.88
N VAL A 76 -6.80 -11.33 -2.84
CA VAL A 76 -7.86 -12.23 -2.35
C VAL A 76 -8.96 -12.45 -3.39
N LEU A 77 -9.27 -11.43 -4.21
CA LEU A 77 -10.30 -11.54 -5.25
C LEU A 77 -9.87 -12.35 -6.48
N HIS A 78 -8.56 -12.39 -6.78
CA HIS A 78 -8.03 -13.01 -8.00
C HIS A 78 -7.13 -14.24 -7.71
N SER A 79 -7.00 -14.66 -6.45
CA SER A 79 -6.28 -15.88 -6.03
C SER A 79 -7.12 -17.13 -6.17
#